data_AF-A0A2N9NQS0-F1
#
_entry.id   AF-A0A2N9NQS0-F1
#
_cell.length_a   1.000
_cell.length_b   1.000
_cell.length_c   1.000
_cell.angle_alpha   90.00
_cell.angle_beta   90.00
_cell.angle_gamma   90.00
#
_symmetry.space_group_name_H-M   'P 1'
#
loop_
_entity.id
_entity.type
_entity.pdbx_description
1 polymer ?
#
loop_
_entity_poly.entity_id
_entity_poly.type
_entity_poly.pdbx_seq_one_letter_code
_entity_poly.pdbx_strand_id
1 'polypeptide(L)'
;MGKASRAKRQRSQQAAAQQALVDRVKQSLPDARLKIVKRPTGRKVSEILMEFAEPWLAEARNDDQRKAVIGLAVLAWNMAAFPEPERWAGMSPEFAEKFGNPAKAILKEMIARKLALYPEETRSILDYEITGGRDTMRVEVVFSLLPREIADLKQGD
;
A
#
# COMPACT_ATOMS: atom_id res chain seq x y z
N MET A 1 1.58 31.54 13.93
CA MET A 1 1.89 30.14 14.31
C MET A 1 3.18 29.69 13.63
N GLY A 2 4.22 29.36 14.40
CA GLY A 2 5.56 29.05 13.87
C GLY A 2 5.69 27.68 13.20
N LYS A 3 6.63 27.57 12.26
CA LYS A 3 6.94 26.34 11.48
C LYS A 3 7.18 25.10 12.36
N ALA A 4 7.79 25.28 13.54
CA ALA A 4 8.04 24.20 14.50
C ALA A 4 6.76 23.59 15.10
N SER A 5 5.72 24.39 15.34
CA SER A 5 4.43 23.92 15.86
C SER A 5 3.68 23.07 14.84
N ARG A 6 3.75 23.45 13.55
CA ARG A 6 3.16 22.68 12.44
C ARG A 6 3.86 21.33 12.26
N ALA A 7 5.19 21.30 12.30
CA ALA A 7 5.95 20.05 12.19
C ALA A 7 5.67 19.07 13.35
N LYS A 8 5.53 19.57 14.59
CA LYS A 8 5.18 18.74 15.75
C LYS A 8 3.78 18.13 15.62
N ARG A 9 2.79 18.93 15.22
CA ARG A 9 1.41 18.48 15.01
C ARG A 9 1.29 17.46 13.88
N GLN A 10 2.08 17.65 12.81
CA GLN A 10 2.12 16.72 11.69
C GLN A 10 2.73 15.38 12.10
N ARG A 11 3.84 15.36 12.85
CA ARG A 11 4.44 14.12 13.37
C ARG A 11 3.51 13.37 14.31
N SER A 12 2.78 14.07 15.19
CA SER A 12 1.82 13.42 16.08
C SER A 12 0.63 12.83 15.32
N GLN A 13 0.16 13.49 14.27
CA GLN A 13 -0.91 12.96 13.42
C GLN A 13 -0.48 11.71 12.66
N GLN A 14 0.75 11.71 12.11
CA GLN A 14 1.31 10.53 11.43
C GLN A 14 1.50 9.35 12.39
N ALA A 15 2.02 9.62 13.60
CA ALA A 15 2.17 8.56 14.61
C ALA A 15 0.82 7.94 15.01
N ALA A 16 -0.24 8.76 15.11
CA ALA A 16 -1.58 8.28 15.42
C ALA A 16 -2.21 7.47 14.27
N ALA A 17 -2.08 7.95 13.02
CA ALA A 17 -2.56 7.22 11.85
C ALA A 17 -1.85 5.86 11.68
N GLN A 18 -0.54 5.84 11.86
CA GLN A 18 0.25 4.60 11.82
C GLN A 18 -0.16 3.62 12.94
N GLN A 19 -0.46 4.13 14.14
CA GLN A 19 -0.91 3.27 15.24
C GLN A 19 -2.30 2.68 14.97
N ALA A 20 -3.22 3.49 14.45
CA ALA A 20 -4.56 3.03 14.08
C ALA A 20 -4.51 1.94 13.00
N LEU A 21 -3.65 2.10 11.99
CA LEU A 21 -3.38 1.09 10.98
C LEU A 21 -2.91 -0.24 11.59
N VAL A 22 -1.94 -0.17 12.51
CA VAL A 22 -1.41 -1.33 13.21
C VAL A 22 -2.50 -2.04 14.01
N ASP A 23 -3.36 -1.29 14.69
CA ASP A 23 -4.42 -1.85 15.50
C ASP A 23 -5.50 -2.54 14.64
N ARG A 24 -5.82 -1.98 13.46
CA ARG A 24 -6.73 -2.64 12.49
C ARG A 24 -6.19 -3.96 11.97
N VAL A 25 -4.90 -4.00 11.61
CA VAL A 25 -4.25 -5.24 11.14
C VAL A 25 -4.29 -6.33 12.21
N LYS A 26 -4.07 -5.97 13.48
CA LYS A 26 -4.17 -6.93 14.60
C LYS A 26 -5.59 -7.46 14.79
N GLN A 27 -6.60 -6.63 14.56
CA GLN A 27 -8.01 -7.04 14.70
C GLN A 27 -8.49 -7.91 13.53
N SER A 28 -7.96 -7.69 12.32
CA SER A 28 -8.41 -8.40 11.11
C SER A 28 -7.73 -9.75 10.89
N LEU A 29 -6.61 -10.01 11.54
CA LEU A 29 -5.85 -11.26 11.42
C LEU A 29 -5.84 -12.01 12.76
N PRO A 30 -6.40 -13.23 12.85
CA PRO A 30 -6.45 -13.97 14.11
C PRO A 30 -5.04 -14.29 14.64
N ASP A 31 -4.82 -13.95 15.92
CA ASP A 31 -3.51 -13.84 16.55
C ASP A 31 -2.86 -15.21 16.82
N ALA A 32 -1.64 -15.38 16.29
CA ALA A 32 -0.60 -16.31 16.76
C ALA A 32 0.76 -16.13 16.02
N ARG A 33 0.83 -15.35 14.93
CA ARG A 33 2.06 -15.27 14.09
C ARG A 33 2.45 -13.86 13.62
N LEU A 34 1.88 -12.80 14.18
CA LEU A 34 2.17 -11.43 13.74
C LEU A 34 3.15 -10.72 14.68
N LYS A 35 4.40 -10.56 14.25
CA LYS A 35 5.38 -9.64 14.89
C LYS A 35 5.39 -8.34 14.08
N ILE A 36 4.76 -7.29 14.61
CA ILE A 36 4.80 -5.95 14.00
C ILE A 36 6.10 -5.26 14.41
N VAL A 37 6.93 -4.93 13.44
CA VAL A 37 8.21 -4.25 13.65
C VAL A 37 8.20 -2.88 13.01
N LYS A 38 8.67 -1.87 13.73
CA LYS A 38 9.01 -0.57 13.13
C LYS A 38 10.44 -0.67 12.62
N ARG A 39 10.61 -0.82 11.30
CA ARG A 39 11.93 -0.77 10.67
C ARG A 39 12.03 0.44 9.73
N PRO A 40 13.06 1.29 9.86
CA PRO A 40 13.47 2.19 8.78
C PRO A 40 14.29 1.37 7.78
N THR A 41 13.64 0.53 6.98
CA THR A 41 14.33 -0.23 5.92
C THR A 41 14.15 0.48 4.59
N GLY A 42 15.26 1.01 4.06
CA GLY A 42 15.35 1.50 2.68
C GLY A 42 14.31 2.57 2.29
N ARG A 43 13.97 2.59 1.00
CA ARG A 43 12.97 3.48 0.41
C ARG A 43 11.57 3.04 0.86
N LYS A 44 10.73 3.99 1.29
CA LYS A 44 9.44 3.64 1.91
C LYS A 44 8.50 3.05 0.86
N VAL A 45 7.84 1.94 1.18
CA VAL A 45 6.82 1.32 0.30
C VAL A 45 5.73 2.32 -0.08
N SER A 46 5.36 3.25 0.81
CA SER A 46 4.43 4.33 0.47
C SER A 46 4.95 5.32 -0.58
N GLU A 47 6.24 5.64 -0.56
CA GLU A 47 6.87 6.49 -1.59
C GLU A 47 6.93 5.76 -2.92
N ILE A 48 7.30 4.47 -2.90
CA ILE A 48 7.31 3.60 -4.07
C ILE A 48 5.91 3.48 -4.69
N LEU A 49 4.88 3.28 -3.86
CA LEU A 49 3.49 3.18 -4.29
C LEU A 49 3.02 4.47 -4.98
N MET A 50 3.43 5.64 -4.45
CA MET A 50 3.10 6.93 -5.05
C MET A 50 3.77 7.14 -6.41
N GLU A 51 5.05 6.79 -6.53
CA GLU A 51 5.77 6.86 -7.81
C GLU A 51 5.24 5.83 -8.83
N PHE A 52 4.86 4.66 -8.34
CA PHE A 52 4.21 3.64 -9.14
C PHE A 52 2.88 4.16 -9.72
N ALA A 53 2.04 4.78 -8.89
CA ALA A 53 0.72 5.27 -9.25
C ALA A 53 0.72 6.62 -10.01
N GLU A 54 1.87 7.28 -10.13
CA GLU A 54 2.02 8.65 -10.65
C GLU A 54 1.32 8.89 -12.00
N PRO A 55 1.42 8.01 -13.03
CA PRO A 55 0.76 8.24 -14.31
C PRO A 55 -0.76 8.37 -14.18
N TRP A 56 -1.38 7.53 -13.36
CA TRP A 56 -2.83 7.55 -13.14
C TRP A 56 -3.25 8.68 -12.19
N LEU A 57 -2.38 9.08 -11.27
CA LEU A 57 -2.62 10.24 -10.40
C LEU A 57 -2.59 11.56 -11.17
N ALA A 58 -1.78 11.65 -12.23
CA ALA A 58 -1.72 12.81 -13.11
C ALA A 58 -3.04 13.03 -13.87
N GLU A 59 -3.75 11.95 -14.20
CA GLU A 59 -5.05 12.01 -14.89
C GLU A 59 -6.23 12.25 -13.95
N ALA A 60 -6.05 12.01 -12.65
CA ALA A 60 -7.11 12.15 -11.65
C ALA A 60 -7.48 13.62 -11.39
N ARG A 61 -8.76 13.96 -11.61
CA ARG A 61 -9.30 15.32 -11.57
C ARG A 61 -9.76 15.77 -10.18
N ASN A 62 -9.99 14.85 -9.25
CA ASN A 62 -10.44 15.17 -7.90
C ASN A 62 -9.90 14.17 -6.86
N ASP A 63 -10.12 14.48 -5.59
CA ASP A 63 -9.60 13.68 -4.48
C ASP A 63 -10.19 12.27 -4.44
N ASP A 64 -11.45 12.08 -4.85
CA ASP A 64 -12.09 10.77 -4.88
C ASP A 64 -11.49 9.87 -5.97
N GLN A 65 -11.21 10.44 -7.15
CA GLN A 65 -10.49 9.75 -8.22
C GLN A 65 -9.06 9.40 -7.80
N ARG A 66 -8.37 10.30 -7.08
CA ARG A 66 -7.03 10.01 -6.54
C ARG A 66 -7.06 8.88 -5.54
N LYS A 67 -8.02 8.86 -4.60
CA LYS A 67 -8.21 7.75 -3.66
C LYS A 67 -8.50 6.44 -4.37
N ALA A 68 -9.34 6.47 -5.41
CA ALA A 68 -9.64 5.28 -6.23
C ALA A 68 -8.39 4.77 -6.95
N VAL A 69 -7.55 5.65 -7.51
CA VAL A 69 -6.26 5.29 -8.12
C VAL A 69 -5.33 4.63 -7.11
N ILE A 70 -5.21 5.16 -5.89
CA ILE A 70 -4.39 4.54 -4.85
C ILE A 70 -4.94 3.16 -4.45
N GLY A 71 -6.26 3.02 -4.30
CA GLY A 71 -6.88 1.72 -4.02
C GLY A 71 -6.60 0.68 -5.12
N LEU A 72 -6.71 1.08 -6.39
CA LEU A 72 -6.35 0.25 -7.54
C LEU A 72 -4.86 -0.09 -7.56
N ALA A 73 -4.00 0.87 -7.23
CA ALA A 73 -2.56 0.66 -7.17
C ALA A 73 -2.19 -0.36 -6.08
N VAL A 74 -2.80 -0.27 -4.89
CA VAL A 74 -2.61 -1.26 -3.81
C VAL A 74 -3.08 -2.65 -4.26
N LEU A 75 -4.24 -2.73 -4.92
CA LEU A 75 -4.75 -3.99 -5.43
C LEU A 75 -3.81 -4.60 -6.47
N ALA A 76 -3.41 -3.84 -7.49
CA ALA A 76 -2.48 -4.27 -8.52
C ALA A 76 -1.13 -4.70 -7.93
N TRP A 77 -0.64 -3.97 -6.93
CA TRP A 77 0.59 -4.29 -6.21
C TRP A 77 0.53 -5.67 -5.56
N ASN A 78 -0.54 -5.93 -4.80
CA ASN A 78 -0.75 -7.22 -4.14
C ASN A 78 -0.96 -8.34 -5.15
N MET A 79 -1.71 -8.10 -6.23
CA MET A 79 -1.92 -9.07 -7.30
C MET A 79 -0.61 -9.44 -8.01
N ALA A 80 0.30 -8.48 -8.20
CA ALA A 80 1.58 -8.74 -8.85
C ALA A 80 2.50 -9.67 -8.03
N ALA A 81 2.22 -9.90 -6.74
CA ALA A 81 2.95 -10.88 -5.94
C ALA A 81 2.56 -12.34 -6.25
N PHE A 82 1.41 -12.57 -6.88
CA PHE A 82 0.94 -13.89 -7.26
C PHE A 82 1.34 -14.24 -8.71
N PRO A 83 1.73 -15.51 -8.98
CA PRO A 83 1.96 -15.99 -10.35
C PRO A 83 0.64 -16.05 -11.15
N GLU A 84 0.73 -16.07 -12.48
CA GLU A 84 -0.43 -16.46 -13.30
C GLU A 84 -0.57 -17.99 -13.29
N PRO A 85 -1.79 -18.54 -13.22
CA PRO A 85 -3.11 -17.86 -13.32
C PRO A 85 -3.71 -17.39 -11.98
N GLU A 86 -3.08 -17.72 -10.85
CA GLU A 86 -3.60 -17.49 -9.49
C GLU A 86 -3.87 -16.02 -9.17
N ARG A 87 -3.17 -15.11 -9.86
CA ARG A 87 -3.34 -13.65 -9.77
C ARG A 87 -4.80 -13.17 -9.83
N TRP A 88 -5.64 -13.83 -10.62
CA TRP A 88 -7.04 -13.45 -10.79
C TRP A 88 -8.01 -14.31 -9.97
N ALA A 89 -7.54 -15.41 -9.39
CA ALA A 89 -8.38 -16.38 -8.70
C ALA A 89 -9.02 -15.82 -7.42
N GLY A 90 -8.40 -14.82 -6.80
CA GLY A 90 -8.96 -14.12 -5.63
C GLY A 90 -9.98 -13.04 -5.95
N MET A 91 -10.27 -12.76 -7.23
CA MET A 91 -11.24 -11.74 -7.62
C MET A 91 -12.64 -12.35 -7.63
N SER A 92 -13.52 -11.91 -6.72
CA SER A 92 -14.90 -12.40 -6.70
C SER A 92 -15.64 -12.00 -8.00
N PRO A 93 -16.60 -12.80 -8.48
CA PRO A 93 -17.42 -12.43 -9.63
C PRO A 93 -18.10 -11.06 -9.47
N GLU A 94 -18.56 -10.71 -8.26
CA GLU A 94 -19.17 -9.39 -8.01
C GLU A 94 -18.15 -8.26 -8.12
N PHE A 95 -16.90 -8.52 -7.72
CA PHE A 95 -15.80 -7.57 -7.89
C PHE A 95 -15.46 -7.40 -9.38
N ALA A 96 -15.39 -8.49 -10.14
CA ALA A 96 -15.15 -8.44 -11.59
C ALA A 96 -16.27 -7.69 -12.33
N GLU A 97 -17.53 -7.88 -11.93
CA GLU A 97 -18.69 -7.21 -12.50
C GLU A 97 -18.70 -5.70 -12.19
N LYS A 98 -18.42 -5.31 -10.93
CA LYS A 98 -18.33 -3.90 -10.52
C LYS A 98 -17.20 -3.13 -11.19
N PHE A 99 -16.07 -3.77 -11.44
CA PHE A 99 -14.89 -3.10 -12.00
C PHE A 99 -14.94 -2.98 -13.53
N GLY A 100 -15.76 -3.78 -14.22
CA GLY A 100 -15.93 -3.71 -15.66
C GLY A 100 -14.64 -3.96 -16.46
N ASN A 101 -14.76 -4.01 -17.79
CA ASN A 101 -13.61 -4.24 -18.68
C ASN A 101 -12.54 -3.12 -18.61
N PRO A 102 -12.88 -1.82 -18.52
CA PRO A 102 -11.88 -0.75 -18.46
C PRO A 102 -10.98 -0.81 -17.22
N ALA A 103 -11.53 -1.08 -16.03
CA ALA A 103 -10.69 -1.15 -14.82
C ALA A 103 -9.82 -2.41 -14.81
N LYS A 104 -10.28 -3.52 -15.42
CA LYS A 104 -9.44 -4.71 -15.63
C LYS A 104 -8.24 -4.42 -16.53
N ALA A 105 -8.41 -3.59 -17.57
CA ALA A 105 -7.31 -3.17 -18.43
C ALA A 105 -6.29 -2.31 -17.66
N ILE A 106 -6.77 -1.34 -16.89
CA ILE A 106 -5.92 -0.51 -16.02
C ILE A 106 -5.17 -1.37 -15.00
N LEU A 107 -5.84 -2.32 -14.34
CA LEU A 107 -5.20 -3.25 -13.40
C LEU A 107 -4.10 -4.07 -14.05
N LYS A 108 -4.33 -4.59 -15.27
CA LYS A 108 -3.30 -5.32 -16.03
C LYS A 108 -2.08 -4.46 -16.32
N GLU A 109 -2.30 -3.21 -16.73
CA GLU A 109 -1.22 -2.25 -16.99
C GLU A 109 -0.44 -1.92 -15.71
N MET A 110 -1.15 -1.67 -14.61
CA MET A 110 -0.56 -1.46 -13.29
C MET A 110 0.28 -2.66 -12.84
N ILE A 111 -0.23 -3.89 -12.98
CA ILE A 111 0.51 -5.12 -12.66
C ILE A 111 1.79 -5.22 -13.52
N ALA A 112 1.68 -5.02 -14.83
CA ALA A 112 2.82 -5.08 -15.74
C ALA A 112 3.89 -4.04 -15.37
N ARG A 113 3.47 -2.80 -15.08
CA ARG A 113 4.36 -1.72 -14.63
C ARG A 113 5.04 -2.07 -13.30
N LYS A 114 4.31 -2.62 -12.32
CA LYS A 114 4.89 -3.07 -11.05
C LYS A 114 5.99 -4.10 -11.31
N LEU A 115 5.71 -5.12 -12.11
CA LEU A 115 6.68 -6.18 -12.42
C LEU A 115 7.91 -5.66 -13.17
N ALA A 116 7.75 -4.65 -14.04
CA ALA A 116 8.85 -4.04 -14.77
C ALA A 116 9.74 -3.14 -13.89
N LEU A 117 9.15 -2.34 -13.00
CA LEU A 117 9.88 -1.38 -12.17
C LEU A 117 10.39 -1.97 -10.85
N TYR A 118 9.63 -2.90 -10.27
CA TYR A 118 9.86 -3.44 -8.92
C TYR A 118 9.71 -4.97 -8.89
N PRO A 119 10.49 -5.72 -9.68
CA PRO A 119 10.39 -7.19 -9.75
C PRO A 119 10.76 -7.87 -8.42
N GLU A 120 11.75 -7.35 -7.70
CA GLU A 120 12.24 -7.93 -6.43
C GLU A 120 11.39 -7.56 -5.20
N GLU A 121 10.47 -6.62 -5.37
CA GLU A 121 9.63 -6.13 -4.28
C GLU A 121 8.38 -7.01 -4.15
N THR A 122 8.45 -8.04 -3.32
CA THR A 122 7.37 -9.02 -3.16
C THR A 122 6.54 -8.79 -1.89
N ARG A 123 6.73 -7.67 -1.18
CA ARG A 123 5.97 -7.37 0.03
C ARG A 123 4.54 -6.98 -0.31
N SER A 124 3.58 -7.64 0.33
CA SER A 124 2.16 -7.31 0.23
C SER A 124 1.82 -6.16 1.16
N ILE A 125 0.96 -5.25 0.71
CA ILE A 125 0.36 -4.19 1.52
C ILE A 125 -0.82 -4.82 2.27
N LEU A 126 -0.75 -4.83 3.60
CA LEU A 126 -1.74 -5.43 4.50
C LEU A 126 -2.86 -4.44 4.85
N ASP A 127 -2.50 -3.17 5.03
CA ASP A 127 -3.43 -2.08 5.28
C ASP A 127 -2.79 -0.75 4.84
N TYR A 128 -3.61 0.24 4.53
CA TYR A 128 -3.16 1.56 4.15
C TYR A 128 -4.15 2.64 4.58
N GLU A 129 -3.63 3.84 4.82
CA GLU A 129 -4.42 5.02 5.17
C GLU A 129 -4.07 6.15 4.21
N ILE A 130 -5.08 6.80 3.64
CA ILE A 130 -4.91 8.00 2.82
C ILE A 130 -5.29 9.21 3.67
N THR A 131 -4.35 10.13 3.85
CA THR A 131 -4.59 11.38 4.58
C THR A 131 -4.31 12.59 3.69
N GLY A 132 -4.95 13.73 3.99
CA GLY A 132 -4.82 14.96 3.21
C GLY A 132 -5.75 15.03 2.00
N GLY A 133 -5.51 16.01 1.13
CA GLY A 133 -6.22 16.23 -0.14
C GLY A 133 -5.24 16.51 -1.28
N ARG A 134 -5.70 16.96 -2.46
CA ARG A 134 -4.92 17.12 -3.71
C ARG A 134 -3.40 17.35 -3.58
N ASP A 135 -2.96 18.42 -2.90
CA ASP A 135 -1.54 18.81 -2.81
C ASP A 135 -0.83 18.29 -1.55
N THR A 136 -1.57 17.65 -0.65
CA THR A 136 -1.08 17.17 0.65
C THR A 136 -1.34 15.69 0.87
N MET A 137 -1.76 14.98 -0.18
CA MET A 137 -2.12 13.57 -0.12
C MET A 137 -0.91 12.75 0.30
N ARG A 138 -1.10 11.95 1.34
CA ARG A 138 -0.10 11.02 1.85
C ARG A 138 -0.72 9.66 2.03
N VAL A 139 0.08 8.64 1.74
CA VAL A 139 -0.29 7.26 1.99
C VAL A 139 0.61 6.72 3.09
N GLU A 140 -0.01 6.17 4.13
CA GLU A 140 0.67 5.36 5.13
C GLU A 140 0.32 3.90 4.87
N VAL A 141 1.30 3.01 5.02
CA VAL A 141 1.14 1.59 4.68
C VAL A 141 1.68 0.71 5.78
N VAL A 142 1.01 -0.42 5.99
CA VAL A 142 1.52 -1.58 6.71
C VAL A 142 1.78 -2.67 5.68
N PHE A 143 2.96 -3.26 5.69
CA PHE A 143 3.36 -4.27 4.72
C PHE A 143 3.92 -5.52 5.39
N SER A 144 3.88 -6.64 4.68
CA SER A 144 4.47 -7.90 5.13
C SER A 144 6.00 -7.85 5.07
N LEU A 145 6.69 -8.50 6.00
CA LEU A 145 8.14 -8.71 5.90
C LEU A 145 8.49 -9.78 4.87
N LEU A 146 9.64 -9.61 4.23
CA LEU A 146 10.26 -10.65 3.39
C LEU A 146 10.82 -11.78 4.27
N PRO A 147 10.93 -13.03 3.74
CA PRO A 147 11.50 -14.15 4.49
C PRO A 147 12.88 -13.87 5.10
N ARG A 148 13.75 -13.15 4.36
CA ARG A 148 15.06 -12.71 4.86
C ARG A 148 14.96 -11.78 6.06
N GLU A 149 14.02 -10.83 6.03
CA GLU A 149 13.80 -9.88 7.14
C GLU A 149 13.23 -10.59 8.37
N ILE A 150 12.43 -11.65 8.17
CA ILE A 150 11.95 -12.52 9.25
C ILE A 150 13.10 -13.32 9.86
N ALA A 151 14.02 -13.84 9.03
CA ALA A 151 15.18 -14.59 9.50
C ALA A 151 16.12 -13.71 10.35
N ASP A 152 16.41 -12.48 9.91
CA ASP A 152 17.22 -11.52 10.67
C ASP A 152 16.63 -11.23 12.07
N LEU A 153 15.29 -11.18 12.17
CA LEU A 153 14.60 -10.94 13.45
C LEU A 153 14.69 -12.13 14.42
N LYS A 154 14.98 -13.34 13.94
CA LYS A 154 15.14 -14.54 14.78
C LYS A 154 16.57 -14.73 15.29
N GLN A 155 17.55 -14.03 14.70
CA GLN A 155 18.96 -14.13 15.09
C GLN A 155 19.39 -13.04 16.09
N GLY A 156 18.53 -12.06 16.35
CA GLY A 156 18.77 -10.94 17.28
C GLY A 156 17.98 -10.98 18.58
N ASP A 157 17.24 -12.06 18.84
CA ASP A 157 16.62 -12.41 20.14
C ASP A 157 17.47 -13.52 20.80
#